data_AF-A0A1M3BBH9-F1
#
_entry.id   AF-A0A1M3BBH9-F1
#
_cell.length_a   1.000
_cell.length_b   1.000
_cell.length_c   1.000
_cell.angle_alpha   90.00
_cell.angle_beta   90.00
_cell.angle_gamma   90.00
#
_symmetry.space_group_name_H-M   'P 1'
#
loop_
_entity.id
_entity.type
_entity.pdbx_description
1 polymer ?
#
loop_
_entity_poly.entity_id
_entity_poly.type
_entity_poly.pdbx_seq_one_letter_code
_entity_poly.pdbx_strand_id
1 'polypeptide(L)'
;MSPMNLALPFAHALVAKQDLPIPAWLFAWAASIVLVVSFFALSAAWRKPQFEDERWRPSAAWLTAVLRSWPLQVLCGGLAVFLLGVGVYSGIHGTEAPDRNFAITFFFVTVWIGFPFASALLGNVFPIFNPWRAIARVVGGAYGFVARRRPGHLAYPEKLGRWPAAIGLLAFVWLEVIYGSSGGVAVGLEPHAAGVAACVYTVYTLAMMALFGTEVWCSRGEIFSVFFGMFATLAPFGAKEGRIGRRRPLAAATRWVAEVPGSTAVVIASIASTSFDGAEDGAYKSGLEHVGKWFSDAGVGPLATIRITDSIFMIATVLAVAGVYLLGVKGMRSVPGAPAFRELQRGFAHTLIPIALAYLVAHYFSLFVYQEQAQFTYLLSDPLGTSTTDLFGTAEYGIDFSALGSNLIWYVQVAALIVGHVLGLTLAHDRALVYWSDYRRASRSQYWMLAVMVAFTCFGLYLLSVGGA
;
A
#
# COMPACT_ATOMS: atom_id res chain seq x y z
N MET A 1 -24.11 -7.11 39.93
CA MET A 1 -22.82 -7.45 39.28
C MET A 1 -22.96 -7.08 37.82
N SER A 2 -22.47 -5.90 37.45
CA SER A 2 -22.52 -5.41 36.07
C SER A 2 -21.46 -6.13 35.23
N PRO A 3 -21.78 -6.61 34.02
CA PRO A 3 -20.78 -7.20 33.15
C PRO A 3 -19.84 -6.10 32.64
N MET A 4 -18.55 -6.25 32.91
CA MET A 4 -17.50 -5.45 32.29
C MET A 4 -17.43 -5.81 30.81
N ASN A 5 -17.97 -4.95 29.95
CA ASN A 5 -17.67 -4.98 28.51
C ASN A 5 -16.22 -4.51 28.31
N LEU A 6 -15.29 -5.45 28.27
CA LEU A 6 -13.93 -5.23 27.74
C LEU A 6 -14.03 -5.18 26.21
N ALA A 7 -14.28 -3.99 25.67
CA ALA A 7 -14.05 -3.72 24.26
C ALA A 7 -12.53 -3.62 24.06
N LEU A 8 -11.91 -4.68 23.55
CA LEU A 8 -10.53 -4.65 23.08
C LEU A 8 -10.52 -4.03 21.67
N PRO A 9 -9.63 -3.05 21.37
CA PRO A 9 -9.49 -2.47 20.04
C PRO A 9 -8.86 -3.48 19.06
N PHE A 10 -9.33 -3.51 17.81
CA PHE A 10 -8.96 -4.51 16.79
C PHE A 10 -8.28 -3.91 15.55
N ALA A 11 -8.18 -2.58 15.45
CA ALA A 11 -7.48 -1.93 14.35
C ALA A 11 -5.96 -2.14 14.43
N HIS A 12 -5.36 -2.35 13.25
CA HIS A 12 -3.92 -2.56 13.11
C HIS A 12 -3.10 -1.31 13.46
N ALA A 13 -3.70 -0.12 13.38
CA ALA A 13 -3.11 1.08 13.93
C ALA A 13 -3.20 1.03 15.45
N LEU A 14 -2.06 1.12 16.15
CA LEU A 14 -2.04 1.42 17.58
C LEU A 14 -2.74 2.77 17.80
N VAL A 15 -4.05 2.72 18.04
CA VAL A 15 -4.85 3.85 18.48
C VAL A 15 -4.45 4.12 19.93
N ALA A 16 -3.32 4.80 20.11
CA ALA A 16 -3.13 5.58 21.31
C ALA A 16 -4.26 6.60 21.33
N LYS A 17 -5.05 6.63 22.41
CA LYS A 17 -6.11 7.62 22.62
C LYS A 17 -5.52 9.01 22.44
N GLN A 18 -5.79 9.67 21.32
CA GLN A 18 -5.20 10.96 20.99
C GLN A 18 -6.17 12.06 21.42
N ASP A 19 -5.87 12.76 22.52
CA ASP A 19 -6.38 14.11 22.67
C ASP A 19 -5.79 14.94 21.53
N LEU A 20 -6.58 15.14 20.47
CA LEU A 20 -6.19 15.97 19.34
C LEU A 20 -5.72 17.33 19.89
N PRO A 21 -4.51 17.81 19.56
CA PRO A 21 -4.03 19.10 20.05
C PRO A 21 -4.91 20.27 19.56
N ILE A 22 -5.75 20.03 18.54
CA ILE A 22 -6.65 20.99 17.92
C ILE A 22 -8.01 20.33 17.66
N PRO A 23 -9.15 21.02 17.89
CA PRO A 23 -10.47 20.49 17.57
C PRO A 23 -10.60 20.03 16.12
N ALA A 24 -11.22 18.86 15.90
CA ALA A 24 -11.36 18.24 14.58
C ALA A 24 -12.01 19.16 13.52
N TRP A 25 -12.98 20.00 13.92
CA TRP A 25 -13.62 20.95 13.01
C TRP A 25 -12.64 22.01 12.50
N LEU A 26 -11.79 22.57 13.36
CA LEU A 26 -10.82 23.61 13.00
C LEU A 26 -9.77 23.03 12.06
N PHE A 27 -9.39 21.78 12.31
CA PHE A 27 -8.52 21.02 11.44
C PHE A 27 -9.12 20.80 10.04
N ALA A 28 -10.38 20.34 9.95
CA ALA A 28 -11.08 20.14 8.68
C ALA A 28 -11.15 21.44 7.85
N TRP A 29 -11.38 22.58 8.50
CA TRP A 29 -11.32 23.90 7.87
C TRP A 29 -9.92 24.23 7.35
N ALA A 30 -8.88 24.06 8.16
CA ALA A 30 -7.50 24.34 7.75
C ALA A 30 -7.07 23.49 6.56
N ALA A 31 -7.33 22.17 6.59
CA ALA A 31 -7.02 21.28 5.49
C ALA A 31 -7.79 21.66 4.21
N SER A 32 -9.09 21.97 4.32
CA SER A 32 -9.90 22.42 3.19
C SER A 32 -9.37 23.73 2.58
N ILE A 33 -9.00 24.70 3.42
CA ILE A 33 -8.41 25.98 2.97
C ILE A 33 -7.11 25.73 2.23
N VAL A 34 -6.21 24.88 2.77
CA VAL A 34 -4.94 24.55 2.11
C VAL A 34 -5.17 23.94 0.73
N LEU A 35 -6.15 23.05 0.58
CA LEU A 35 -6.48 22.44 -0.72
C LEU A 35 -7.04 23.47 -1.70
N VAL A 36 -7.97 24.31 -1.25
CA VAL A 36 -8.56 25.36 -2.09
C VAL A 36 -7.51 26.38 -2.52
N VAL A 37 -6.65 26.84 -1.61
CA VAL A 37 -5.56 27.77 -1.93
C VAL A 37 -4.54 27.12 -2.87
N SER A 38 -4.16 25.87 -2.62
CA SER A 38 -3.25 25.11 -3.50
C SER A 38 -3.85 24.96 -4.90
N PHE A 39 -5.14 24.68 -5.00
CA PHE A 39 -5.86 24.63 -6.26
C PHE A 39 -5.76 25.94 -7.04
N PHE A 40 -6.08 27.07 -6.41
CA PHE A 40 -6.01 28.37 -7.08
C PHE A 40 -4.58 28.76 -7.45
N ALA A 41 -3.61 28.47 -6.58
CA ALA A 41 -2.20 28.70 -6.85
C ALA A 41 -1.70 27.89 -8.04
N LEU A 42 -2.02 26.59 -8.09
CA LEU A 42 -1.69 25.71 -9.22
C LEU A 42 -2.38 26.18 -10.51
N SER A 43 -3.67 26.51 -10.45
CA SER A 43 -4.41 27.00 -11.60
C SER A 43 -3.87 28.34 -12.14
N ALA A 44 -3.27 29.19 -11.30
CA ALA A 44 -2.72 30.47 -11.71
C ALA A 44 -1.28 30.35 -12.26
N ALA A 45 -0.43 29.59 -11.57
CA ALA A 45 1.01 29.49 -11.83
C ALA A 45 1.38 28.40 -12.83
N TRP A 46 0.58 27.34 -12.95
CA TRP A 46 0.88 26.16 -13.77
C TRP A 46 0.02 26.12 -15.02
N ARG A 47 0.57 26.59 -16.15
CA ARG A 47 -0.18 26.76 -17.42
C ARG A 47 0.19 25.77 -18.51
N LYS A 48 1.23 24.95 -18.31
CA LYS A 48 1.72 23.97 -19.28
C LYS A 48 2.04 22.65 -18.56
N PRO A 49 1.79 21.49 -19.18
CA PRO A 49 2.16 20.21 -18.59
C PRO A 49 3.69 20.12 -18.41
N GLN A 50 4.13 19.66 -17.24
CA GLN A 50 5.54 19.57 -16.85
C GLN A 50 5.98 18.12 -16.53
N PHE A 51 5.03 17.21 -16.28
CA PHE A 51 5.31 15.84 -15.87
C PHE A 51 5.09 14.79 -16.95
N GLU A 52 4.46 15.14 -18.08
CA GLU A 52 4.28 14.21 -19.21
C GLU A 52 5.60 13.87 -19.93
N ASP A 53 6.54 14.82 -19.97
CA ASP A 53 7.89 14.61 -20.46
C ASP A 53 8.80 14.14 -19.33
N GLU A 54 9.08 12.84 -19.29
CA GLU A 54 10.05 12.26 -18.35
C GLU A 54 11.47 12.71 -18.74
N ARG A 55 11.88 13.88 -18.24
CA ARG A 55 13.26 14.38 -18.35
C ARG A 55 14.19 13.51 -17.51
N TRP A 56 14.68 12.45 -18.15
CA TRP A 56 15.57 11.46 -17.56
C TRP A 56 17.03 11.92 -17.64
N ARG A 57 17.75 11.82 -16.52
CA ARG A 57 19.19 12.06 -16.46
C ARG A 57 19.88 10.80 -15.92
N PRO A 58 20.72 10.11 -16.71
CA PRO A 58 21.43 8.94 -16.21
C PRO A 58 22.31 9.33 -15.01
N SER A 59 22.34 8.49 -13.99
CA SER A 59 23.28 8.66 -12.87
C SER A 59 24.67 8.16 -13.28
N ALA A 60 25.64 8.31 -12.37
CA ALA A 60 26.99 7.83 -12.63
C ALA A 60 26.99 6.33 -13.01
N ALA A 61 27.76 5.97 -14.04
CA ALA A 61 27.76 4.61 -14.59
C ALA A 61 28.12 3.55 -13.53
N TRP A 62 28.98 3.89 -12.57
CA TRP A 62 29.36 3.00 -11.47
C TRP A 62 28.16 2.64 -10.57
N LEU A 63 27.25 3.57 -10.30
CA LEU A 63 26.03 3.30 -9.50
C LEU A 63 25.16 2.26 -10.21
N THR A 64 24.98 2.42 -11.52
CA THR A 64 24.25 1.44 -12.33
C THR A 64 24.96 0.09 -12.33
N ALA A 65 26.29 0.08 -12.48
CA ALA A 65 27.09 -1.14 -12.48
C ALA A 65 26.98 -1.89 -11.14
N VAL A 66 27.08 -1.20 -10.00
CA VAL A 66 26.98 -1.79 -8.66
C VAL A 66 25.57 -2.28 -8.37
N LEU A 67 24.56 -1.42 -8.53
CA LEU A 67 23.16 -1.75 -8.19
C LEU A 67 22.56 -2.82 -9.10
N ARG A 68 23.09 -2.98 -10.31
CA ARG A 68 22.70 -4.05 -11.23
C ARG A 68 23.76 -5.15 -11.33
N SER A 69 24.76 -5.15 -10.45
CA SER A 69 25.79 -6.18 -10.44
C SER A 69 25.17 -7.53 -10.11
N TRP A 70 25.69 -8.60 -10.71
CA TRP A 70 25.27 -9.95 -10.40
C TRP A 70 25.51 -10.32 -8.92
N PRO A 71 26.67 -9.99 -8.31
CA PRO A 71 26.91 -10.28 -6.89
C PRO A 71 25.89 -9.63 -5.96
N LEU A 72 25.54 -8.36 -6.17
CA LEU A 72 24.54 -7.69 -5.33
C LEU A 72 23.16 -8.33 -5.48
N GLN A 73 22.76 -8.68 -6.70
CA GLN A 73 21.50 -9.36 -6.95
C GLN A 73 21.43 -10.74 -6.28
N VAL A 74 22.55 -11.48 -6.25
CA VAL A 74 22.65 -12.78 -5.55
C VAL A 74 22.65 -12.58 -4.04
N LEU A 75 23.38 -11.60 -3.51
CA LEU A 75 23.45 -11.33 -2.09
C LEU A 75 22.10 -10.89 -1.53
N CYS A 76 21.50 -9.85 -2.11
CA CYS A 76 20.20 -9.34 -1.67
C CYS A 76 19.06 -10.32 -1.94
N GLY A 77 19.09 -11.01 -3.10
CA GLY A 77 18.13 -12.06 -3.41
C GLY A 77 18.25 -13.25 -2.47
N GLY A 78 19.47 -13.68 -2.15
CA GLY A 78 19.76 -14.74 -1.19
C GLY A 78 19.33 -14.37 0.23
N LEU A 79 19.61 -13.13 0.66
CA LEU A 79 19.13 -12.61 1.94
C LEU A 79 17.59 -12.59 1.99
N ALA A 80 16.93 -12.13 0.93
CA ALA A 80 15.47 -12.13 0.88
C ALA A 80 14.87 -13.54 0.94
N VAL A 81 15.47 -14.52 0.25
CA VAL A 81 15.05 -15.93 0.32
C VAL A 81 15.29 -16.51 1.72
N PHE A 82 16.42 -16.18 2.34
CA PHE A 82 16.73 -16.59 3.70
C PHE A 82 15.70 -16.03 4.70
N LEU A 83 15.43 -14.72 4.66
CA LEU A 83 14.46 -14.09 5.55
C LEU A 83 13.02 -14.58 5.31
N LEU A 84 12.64 -14.85 4.05
CA LEU A 84 11.37 -15.53 3.74
C LEU A 84 11.32 -16.92 4.41
N GLY A 85 12.42 -17.68 4.33
CA GLY A 85 12.55 -18.97 5.00
C GLY A 85 12.43 -18.88 6.52
N VAL A 86 13.08 -17.89 7.13
CA VAL A 86 12.98 -17.63 8.58
C VAL A 86 11.54 -17.29 8.96
N GLY A 87 10.88 -16.37 8.23
CA GLY A 87 9.49 -16.01 8.51
C GLY A 87 8.50 -17.17 8.32
N VAL A 88 8.69 -18.01 7.31
CA VAL A 88 7.88 -19.24 7.15
C VAL A 88 8.14 -20.21 8.29
N TYR A 89 9.40 -20.43 8.64
CA TYR A 89 9.77 -21.37 9.70
C TYR A 89 9.27 -20.91 11.06
N SER A 90 9.43 -19.63 11.39
CA SER A 90 8.92 -19.04 12.63
C SER A 90 7.39 -19.03 12.66
N GLY A 91 6.73 -18.77 11.53
CA GLY A 91 5.27 -18.86 11.47
C GLY A 91 4.76 -20.26 11.80
N ILE A 92 5.38 -21.31 11.24
CA ILE A 92 4.90 -22.70 11.38
C ILE A 92 5.33 -23.35 12.70
N HIS A 93 6.53 -23.06 13.20
CA HIS A 93 7.12 -23.75 14.36
C HIS A 93 7.37 -22.84 15.57
N GLY A 94 7.16 -21.53 15.44
CA GLY A 94 7.32 -20.58 16.52
C GLY A 94 6.10 -20.52 17.43
N THR A 95 6.14 -19.58 18.37
CA THR A 95 5.01 -19.29 19.26
C THR A 95 3.78 -18.81 18.50
N GLU A 96 2.59 -19.17 18.99
CA GLU A 96 1.32 -18.66 18.46
C GLU A 96 1.01 -17.22 18.92
N ALA A 97 1.80 -16.68 19.86
CA ALA A 97 1.69 -15.28 20.28
C ALA A 97 2.20 -14.33 19.18
N PRO A 98 1.33 -13.55 18.51
CA PRO A 98 1.71 -12.77 17.33
C PRO A 98 2.79 -11.71 17.61
N ASP A 99 2.77 -11.12 18.81
CA ASP A 99 3.70 -10.09 19.29
C ASP A 99 5.12 -10.61 19.57
N ARG A 100 5.29 -11.93 19.67
CA ARG A 100 6.56 -12.61 19.94
C ARG A 100 7.07 -13.44 18.76
N ASN A 101 6.32 -13.51 17.66
CA ASN A 101 6.69 -14.29 16.49
C ASN A 101 7.25 -13.38 15.39
N PHE A 102 8.47 -13.67 14.92
CA PHE A 102 9.12 -12.90 13.86
C PHE A 102 8.27 -12.76 12.59
N ALA A 103 7.49 -13.78 12.23
CA ALA A 103 6.78 -13.84 10.94
C ALA A 103 5.80 -12.68 10.76
N ILE A 104 5.09 -12.34 11.84
CA ILE A 104 3.98 -11.41 11.83
C ILE A 104 4.48 -10.00 11.53
N THR A 105 5.35 -9.47 12.39
CA THR A 105 5.92 -8.14 12.18
C THR A 105 6.74 -8.07 10.89
N PHE A 106 7.48 -9.13 10.55
CA PHE A 106 8.30 -9.12 9.34
C PHE A 106 7.45 -9.01 8.06
N PHE A 107 6.40 -9.83 7.90
CA PHE A 107 5.59 -9.80 6.68
C PHE A 107 4.66 -8.59 6.61
N PHE A 108 3.96 -8.27 7.71
CA PHE A 108 2.87 -7.28 7.72
C PHE A 108 3.31 -5.88 8.12
N VAL A 109 4.50 -5.70 8.69
CA VAL A 109 5.05 -4.37 9.00
C VAL A 109 6.28 -4.10 8.14
N THR A 110 7.33 -4.88 8.32
CA THR A 110 8.65 -4.60 7.72
C THR A 110 8.62 -4.67 6.21
N VAL A 111 8.04 -5.74 5.65
CA VAL A 111 7.92 -5.90 4.20
C VAL A 111 6.75 -5.09 3.66
N TRP A 112 5.54 -5.31 4.18
CA TRP A 112 4.32 -4.69 3.65
C TRP A 112 4.34 -3.16 3.70
N ILE A 113 4.81 -2.56 4.78
CA ILE A 113 4.78 -1.10 5.01
C ILE A 113 6.15 -0.47 4.70
N GLY A 114 7.25 -1.15 5.04
CA GLY A 114 8.60 -0.65 4.80
C GLY A 114 8.96 -0.48 3.32
N PHE A 115 8.57 -1.42 2.45
CA PHE A 115 8.89 -1.31 1.02
C PHE A 115 8.16 -0.17 0.30
N PRO A 116 6.88 0.15 0.55
CA PRO A 116 6.25 1.37 0.05
C PRO A 116 7.01 2.65 0.40
N PHE A 117 7.44 2.81 1.67
CA PHE A 117 8.24 3.95 2.12
C PHE A 117 9.57 4.02 1.37
N ALA A 118 10.31 2.91 1.35
CA ALA A 118 11.58 2.83 0.63
C ALA A 118 11.40 3.09 -0.88
N SER A 119 10.32 2.57 -1.46
CA SER A 119 10.05 2.71 -2.89
C SER A 119 9.70 4.14 -3.28
N ALA A 120 8.88 4.83 -2.48
CA ALA A 120 8.53 6.23 -2.71
C ALA A 120 9.74 7.17 -2.67
N LEU A 121 10.77 6.85 -1.87
CA LEU A 121 11.98 7.67 -1.71
C LEU A 121 13.10 7.28 -2.68
N LEU A 122 13.37 5.98 -2.84
CA LEU A 122 14.55 5.45 -3.53
C LEU A 122 14.25 4.90 -4.94
N GLY A 123 12.98 4.76 -5.30
CA GLY A 123 12.55 4.09 -6.52
C GLY A 123 12.39 2.59 -6.34
N ASN A 124 12.33 1.83 -7.44
CA ASN A 124 11.94 0.43 -7.38
C ASN A 124 13.06 -0.48 -6.84
N VAL A 125 13.14 -0.61 -5.51
CA VAL A 125 14.17 -1.40 -4.78
C VAL A 125 13.81 -2.88 -4.65
N PHE A 126 12.52 -3.19 -4.59
CA PHE A 126 12.03 -4.55 -4.36
C PHE A 126 12.54 -5.61 -5.37
N PRO A 127 12.74 -5.32 -6.67
CA PRO A 127 13.22 -6.33 -7.61
C PRO A 127 14.57 -6.95 -7.25
N ILE A 128 15.39 -6.28 -6.43
CA ILE A 128 16.67 -6.79 -5.92
C ILE A 128 16.45 -7.66 -4.66
N PHE A 129 15.42 -7.35 -3.87
CA PHE A 129 15.02 -8.07 -2.66
C PHE A 129 13.81 -8.99 -2.87
N ASN A 130 13.46 -9.31 -4.12
CA ASN A 130 12.31 -10.16 -4.42
C ASN A 130 12.74 -11.64 -4.32
N PRO A 131 12.30 -12.39 -3.29
CA PRO A 131 12.75 -13.76 -3.06
C PRO A 131 12.30 -14.70 -4.18
N TRP A 132 11.08 -14.53 -4.67
CA TRP A 132 10.51 -15.36 -5.74
C TRP A 132 11.26 -15.16 -7.06
N ARG A 133 11.63 -13.91 -7.37
CA ARG A 133 12.45 -13.60 -8.55
C ARG A 133 13.85 -14.21 -8.43
N ALA A 134 14.45 -14.21 -7.24
CA ALA A 134 15.73 -14.85 -6.99
C ALA A 134 15.66 -16.36 -7.21
N ILE A 135 14.67 -17.03 -6.61
CA ILE A 135 14.41 -18.47 -6.78
C ILE A 135 14.17 -18.81 -8.26
N ALA A 136 13.27 -18.10 -8.93
CA ALA A 136 12.93 -18.36 -10.33
C ALA A 136 14.13 -18.22 -11.28
N ARG A 137 15.05 -17.30 -11.01
CA ARG A 137 16.28 -17.14 -11.80
C ARG A 137 17.26 -18.29 -11.61
N VAL A 138 17.42 -18.77 -10.37
CA VAL A 138 18.25 -19.93 -10.07
C VAL A 138 17.66 -21.19 -10.73
N VAL A 139 16.36 -21.43 -10.55
CA VAL A 139 15.66 -22.58 -11.14
C VAL A 139 15.68 -22.52 -12.67
N GLY A 140 15.39 -21.36 -13.26
CA GLY A 140 15.44 -21.16 -14.72
C GLY A 140 16.84 -21.31 -15.30
N GLY A 141 17.87 -20.87 -14.58
CA GLY A 141 19.28 -21.06 -14.94
C GLY A 141 19.70 -22.54 -14.91
N ALA A 142 19.33 -23.25 -13.84
CA ALA A 142 19.58 -24.69 -13.71
C ALA A 142 18.85 -25.49 -14.81
N TYR A 143 17.58 -25.18 -15.07
CA TYR A 143 16.82 -25.80 -16.17
C TYR A 143 17.47 -25.51 -17.53
N GLY A 144 17.87 -24.27 -17.79
CA GLY A 144 18.54 -23.90 -19.04
C GLY A 144 19.87 -24.63 -19.24
N PHE A 145 20.61 -24.86 -18.16
CA PHE A 145 21.86 -25.64 -18.18
C PHE A 145 21.60 -27.13 -18.46
N VAL A 146 20.63 -27.74 -17.75
CA VAL A 146 20.33 -29.18 -17.86
C VAL A 146 19.62 -29.52 -19.18
N ALA A 147 18.58 -28.76 -19.54
CA ALA A 147 17.75 -29.04 -20.71
C ALA A 147 18.32 -28.45 -22.02
N ARG A 148 19.40 -27.66 -21.95
CA ARG A 148 19.98 -26.89 -23.07
C ARG A 148 18.96 -26.10 -23.89
N ARG A 149 17.84 -25.73 -23.26
CA ARG A 149 16.72 -25.00 -23.87
C ARG A 149 16.22 -23.97 -22.86
N ARG A 150 15.75 -22.83 -23.37
CA ARG A 150 15.04 -21.86 -22.52
C ARG A 150 13.66 -22.43 -22.17
N PRO A 151 13.16 -22.19 -20.94
CA PRO A 151 11.78 -22.53 -20.60
C PRO A 151 10.83 -21.85 -21.60
N GLY A 152 9.91 -22.62 -22.16
CA GLY A 152 8.82 -22.05 -22.96
C GLY A 152 7.82 -21.40 -22.01
N HIS A 153 7.49 -20.12 -22.24
CA HIS A 153 6.47 -19.43 -21.46
C HIS A 153 5.20 -19.27 -22.32
N LEU A 154 4.04 -19.38 -21.67
CA LEU A 154 2.75 -19.01 -22.24
C LEU A 154 2.67 -17.49 -22.40
N ALA A 155 1.94 -17.03 -23.41
CA ALA A 155 1.65 -15.61 -23.57
C ALA A 155 0.71 -15.15 -22.45
N TYR A 156 1.13 -14.13 -21.69
CA TYR A 156 0.29 -13.56 -20.64
C TYR A 156 -0.91 -12.81 -21.26
N PRO A 157 -2.16 -13.12 -20.87
CA PRO A 157 -3.33 -12.45 -21.42
C PRO A 157 -3.32 -10.95 -21.13
N GLU A 158 -3.28 -10.11 -22.17
CA GLU A 158 -3.21 -8.65 -22.00
C GLU A 158 -4.41 -8.07 -21.25
N LYS A 159 -5.58 -8.71 -21.38
CA LYS A 159 -6.81 -8.32 -20.68
C LYS A 159 -6.69 -8.44 -19.15
N LEU A 160 -5.91 -9.40 -18.65
CA LEU A 160 -5.69 -9.57 -17.21
C LEU A 160 -4.85 -8.42 -16.65
N GLY A 161 -3.88 -7.90 -17.41
CA GLY A 161 -3.07 -6.77 -16.99
C GLY A 161 -2.57 -6.90 -15.55
N ARG A 162 -2.99 -5.98 -14.67
CA ARG A 162 -2.72 -5.97 -13.22
C ARG A 162 -3.89 -6.37 -12.33
N TRP A 163 -4.96 -6.93 -12.90
CA TRP A 163 -6.09 -7.43 -12.10
C TRP A 163 -5.70 -8.50 -11.09
N PRO A 164 -4.83 -9.49 -11.40
CA PRO A 164 -4.40 -10.46 -10.39
C PRO A 164 -3.71 -9.79 -9.19
N ALA A 165 -2.91 -8.75 -9.43
CA ALA A 165 -2.29 -7.98 -8.35
C ALA A 165 -3.32 -7.19 -7.53
N ALA A 166 -4.34 -6.60 -8.17
CA ALA A 166 -5.41 -5.90 -7.44
C ALA A 166 -6.25 -6.84 -6.56
N ILE A 167 -6.60 -8.03 -7.08
CA ILE A 167 -7.33 -9.04 -6.31
C ILE A 167 -6.45 -9.60 -5.19
N GLY A 168 -5.18 -9.89 -5.49
CA GLY A 168 -4.23 -10.37 -4.50
C GLY A 168 -3.97 -9.34 -3.40
N LEU A 169 -3.92 -8.05 -3.74
CA LEU A 169 -3.81 -6.95 -2.77
C LEU A 169 -4.98 -6.97 -1.77
N LEU A 170 -6.21 -7.08 -2.26
CA LEU A 170 -7.39 -7.20 -1.41
C LEU A 170 -7.39 -8.51 -0.61
N ALA A 171 -6.93 -9.61 -1.19
CA ALA A 171 -6.83 -10.89 -0.48
C ALA A 171 -5.77 -10.86 0.64
N PHE A 172 -4.65 -10.15 0.43
CA PHE A 172 -3.61 -9.95 1.44
C PHE A 172 -4.16 -9.15 2.63
N VAL A 173 -4.82 -8.03 2.36
CA VAL A 173 -5.46 -7.21 3.40
C VAL A 173 -6.62 -7.96 4.08
N TRP A 174 -7.39 -8.74 3.32
CA TRP A 174 -8.45 -9.57 3.90
C TRP A 174 -7.87 -10.61 4.88
N LEU A 175 -6.73 -11.22 4.54
CA LEU A 175 -6.04 -12.15 5.44
C LEU A 175 -5.56 -11.44 6.71
N GLU A 176 -4.99 -10.25 6.57
CA GLU A 176 -4.50 -9.44 7.68
C GLU A 176 -5.63 -8.98 8.61
N VAL A 177 -6.59 -8.24 8.05
CA VAL A 177 -7.60 -7.51 8.81
C VAL A 177 -8.78 -8.41 9.19
N ILE A 178 -9.34 -9.14 8.21
CA ILE A 178 -10.61 -9.85 8.39
C ILE A 178 -10.40 -11.26 8.94
N TYR A 179 -9.41 -11.98 8.43
CA TYR A 179 -9.09 -13.29 8.98
C TYR A 179 -8.39 -13.16 10.33
N GLY A 180 -7.56 -12.13 10.50
CA GLY A 180 -6.80 -11.81 11.71
C GLY A 180 -7.57 -11.04 12.80
N SER A 181 -8.85 -10.68 12.61
CA SER A 181 -9.68 -9.96 13.61
C SER A 181 -9.93 -10.72 14.92
N SER A 182 -9.29 -11.87 15.12
CA SER A 182 -9.42 -12.72 16.30
C SER A 182 -8.37 -12.42 17.39
N GLY A 183 -7.27 -11.73 17.05
CA GLY A 183 -6.18 -11.45 17.97
C GLY A 183 -6.17 -10.00 18.45
N GLY A 184 -6.27 -9.76 19.76
CA GLY A 184 -6.22 -8.42 20.37
C GLY A 184 -4.82 -7.77 20.38
N VAL A 185 -4.07 -7.92 19.29
CA VAL A 185 -2.70 -7.45 19.07
C VAL A 185 -2.67 -6.68 17.74
N ALA A 186 -1.69 -5.79 17.55
CA ALA A 186 -1.57 -4.94 16.37
C ALA A 186 -1.62 -5.68 15.02
N VAL A 187 -1.23 -6.95 14.95
CA VAL A 187 -1.57 -7.86 13.85
C VAL A 187 -2.09 -9.13 14.48
N GLY A 188 -3.41 -9.33 14.45
CA GLY A 188 -4.10 -10.42 15.15
C GLY A 188 -4.08 -11.77 14.41
N LEU A 189 -3.38 -11.85 13.27
CA LEU A 189 -3.25 -13.08 12.49
C LEU A 189 -2.41 -14.13 13.24
N GLU A 190 -2.92 -15.35 13.31
CA GLU A 190 -2.18 -16.49 13.85
C GLU A 190 -0.87 -16.72 13.06
N PRO A 191 0.30 -16.79 13.72
CA PRO A 191 1.58 -16.99 13.05
C PRO A 191 1.62 -18.21 12.14
N HIS A 192 0.98 -19.31 12.55
CA HIS A 192 0.85 -20.49 11.70
C HIS A 192 0.10 -20.18 10.40
N ALA A 193 -1.01 -19.44 10.48
CA ALA A 193 -1.76 -19.03 9.29
C ALA A 193 -0.93 -18.12 8.37
N ALA A 194 -0.13 -17.21 8.93
CA ALA A 194 0.81 -16.37 8.16
C ALA A 194 1.88 -17.20 7.45
N GLY A 195 2.49 -18.18 8.15
CA GLY A 195 3.48 -19.09 7.57
C GLY A 195 2.91 -19.94 6.43
N VAL A 196 1.72 -20.50 6.62
CA VAL A 196 0.99 -21.25 5.57
C VAL A 196 0.65 -20.34 4.39
N ALA A 197 0.13 -19.14 4.63
CA ALA A 197 -0.18 -18.18 3.57
C ALA A 197 1.07 -17.79 2.76
N ALA A 198 2.22 -17.57 3.41
CA ALA A 198 3.49 -17.30 2.75
C ALA A 198 3.96 -18.47 1.87
N CYS A 199 3.77 -19.72 2.32
CA CYS A 199 4.01 -20.91 1.52
C CYS A 199 3.10 -20.99 0.28
N VAL A 200 1.79 -20.84 0.48
CA VAL A 200 0.79 -20.86 -0.60
C VAL A 200 1.09 -19.75 -1.62
N TYR A 201 1.37 -18.54 -1.16
CA TYR A 201 1.72 -17.41 -2.01
C TYR A 201 3.02 -17.65 -2.78
N THR A 202 4.02 -18.28 -2.14
CA THR A 202 5.30 -18.65 -2.78
C THR A 202 5.10 -19.66 -3.89
N VAL A 203 4.36 -20.74 -3.63
CA VAL A 203 4.05 -21.76 -4.65
C VAL A 203 3.25 -21.15 -5.80
N TYR A 204 2.21 -20.38 -5.49
CA TYR A 204 1.40 -19.67 -6.48
C TYR A 204 2.28 -18.77 -7.36
N THR A 205 3.07 -17.89 -6.75
CA THR A 205 3.91 -16.93 -7.46
C THR A 205 4.95 -17.63 -8.34
N LEU A 206 5.61 -18.67 -7.85
CA LEU A 206 6.59 -19.43 -8.62
C LEU A 206 5.94 -20.19 -9.78
N ALA A 207 4.75 -20.76 -9.58
CA ALA A 207 3.99 -21.41 -10.66
C ALA A 207 3.63 -20.41 -11.77
N MET A 208 3.16 -19.22 -11.41
CA MET A 208 2.82 -18.18 -12.38
C MET A 208 4.06 -17.62 -13.10
N MET A 209 5.20 -17.52 -12.42
CA MET A 209 6.49 -17.19 -13.04
C MET A 209 6.96 -18.26 -14.02
N ALA A 210 6.75 -19.55 -13.71
CA ALA A 210 7.07 -20.65 -14.60
C ALA A 210 6.17 -20.66 -15.86
N LEU A 211 4.88 -20.33 -15.70
CA LEU A 211 3.92 -20.29 -16.80
C LEU A 211 4.11 -19.08 -17.71
N PHE A 212 4.23 -17.86 -17.16
CA PHE A 212 4.20 -16.61 -17.94
C PHE A 212 5.55 -15.90 -18.05
N GLY A 213 6.58 -16.42 -17.37
CA GLY A 213 7.90 -15.81 -17.28
C GLY A 213 8.02 -14.85 -16.09
N THR A 214 9.20 -14.87 -15.46
CA THR A 214 9.50 -14.13 -14.23
C THR A 214 9.23 -12.63 -14.33
N GLU A 215 9.78 -11.97 -15.35
CA GLU A 215 9.67 -10.51 -15.47
C GLU A 215 8.25 -10.05 -15.88
N VAL A 216 7.53 -10.88 -16.64
CA VAL A 216 6.13 -10.61 -17.03
C VAL A 216 5.23 -10.73 -15.81
N TRP A 217 5.38 -11.80 -15.02
CA TRP A 217 4.59 -11.97 -13.79
C TRP A 217 4.89 -10.86 -12.76
N CYS A 218 6.16 -10.56 -12.49
CA CYS A 218 6.54 -9.48 -11.56
C CYS A 218 6.01 -8.10 -11.97
N SER A 219 5.91 -7.80 -13.26
CA SER A 219 5.42 -6.49 -13.73
C SER A 219 3.89 -6.36 -13.79
N ARG A 220 3.17 -7.49 -13.70
CA ARG A 220 1.73 -7.58 -13.95
C ARG A 220 0.94 -8.21 -12.81
N GLY A 221 1.27 -9.43 -12.41
CA GLY A 221 0.44 -10.24 -11.52
C GLY A 221 0.93 -10.36 -10.08
N GLU A 222 2.23 -10.21 -9.83
CA GLU A 222 2.81 -10.36 -8.49
C GLU A 222 2.47 -9.15 -7.60
N ILE A 223 1.83 -9.42 -6.45
CA ILE A 223 1.19 -8.41 -5.61
C ILE A 223 2.20 -7.35 -5.17
N PHE A 224 3.32 -7.79 -4.57
CA PHE A 224 4.28 -6.91 -3.93
C PHE A 224 5.09 -6.11 -4.97
N SER A 225 5.55 -6.73 -6.05
CA SER A 225 6.25 -6.02 -7.13
C SER A 225 5.38 -4.95 -7.80
N VAL A 226 4.08 -5.23 -7.98
CA VAL A 226 3.16 -4.25 -8.59
C VAL A 226 2.83 -3.13 -7.61
N PHE A 227 2.53 -3.47 -6.35
CA PHE A 227 2.18 -2.50 -5.32
C PHE A 227 3.36 -1.59 -4.95
N PHE A 228 4.54 -2.14 -4.67
CA PHE A 228 5.75 -1.35 -4.38
C PHE A 228 6.22 -0.60 -5.63
N GLY A 229 6.10 -1.24 -6.80
CA GLY A 229 6.37 -0.62 -8.10
C GLY A 229 5.47 0.58 -8.42
N MET A 230 4.23 0.60 -7.91
CA MET A 230 3.32 1.74 -7.99
C MET A 230 3.88 2.94 -7.21
N PHE A 231 4.26 2.76 -5.94
CA PHE A 231 4.83 3.85 -5.13
C PHE A 231 6.21 4.31 -5.63
N ALA A 232 7.00 3.39 -6.20
CA ALA A 232 8.27 3.72 -6.83
C ALA A 232 8.15 4.78 -7.94
N THR A 233 6.97 4.97 -8.53
CA THR A 233 6.73 5.99 -9.56
C THR A 233 6.79 7.42 -9.03
N LEU A 234 6.62 7.62 -7.72
CA LEU A 234 6.71 8.91 -7.06
C LEU A 234 8.16 9.36 -6.87
N ALA A 235 9.10 8.41 -6.82
CA ALA A 235 10.48 8.66 -6.48
C ALA A 235 11.25 9.48 -7.54
N PRO A 236 12.24 10.30 -7.10
CA PRO A 236 13.16 10.99 -8.00
C PRO A 236 14.13 10.05 -8.72
N PHE A 237 14.22 8.78 -8.32
CA PHE A 237 15.10 7.78 -8.91
C PHE A 237 14.29 6.72 -9.66
N GLY A 238 14.87 6.15 -10.72
CA GLY A 238 14.25 5.07 -11.47
C GLY A 238 15.27 4.20 -12.18
N ALA A 239 14.77 3.29 -13.02
CA ALA A 239 15.58 2.57 -13.98
C ALA A 239 14.90 2.64 -15.35
N LYS A 240 15.64 3.08 -16.36
CA LYS A 240 15.17 3.18 -17.75
C LYS A 240 16.22 2.61 -18.68
N GLU A 241 15.81 1.72 -19.58
CA GLU A 241 16.71 1.05 -20.55
C GLU A 241 17.94 0.42 -19.89
N GLY A 242 17.74 -0.10 -18.67
CA GLY A 242 18.79 -0.74 -17.91
C GLY A 242 19.82 0.18 -17.25
N ARG A 243 19.60 1.50 -17.26
CA ARG A 243 20.41 2.48 -16.52
C ARG A 243 19.62 3.07 -15.37
N ILE A 244 20.29 3.28 -14.25
CA ILE A 244 19.74 4.01 -13.11
C ILE A 244 19.98 5.50 -13.36
N GLY A 245 19.09 6.33 -12.85
CA GLY A 245 19.14 7.76 -13.08
C GLY A 245 18.11 8.52 -12.29
N ARG A 246 18.19 9.84 -12.43
CA ARG A 246 17.30 10.79 -11.79
C ARG A 246 16.24 11.23 -12.79
N ARG A 247 15.01 11.33 -12.30
CA ARG A 247 13.86 11.93 -12.96
C ARG A 247 13.26 12.99 -12.06
N ARG A 248 12.38 13.80 -12.62
CA ARG A 248 11.51 14.65 -11.79
C ARG A 248 10.63 13.75 -10.91
N PRO A 249 10.51 14.01 -9.60
CA PRO A 249 9.55 13.32 -8.74
C PRO A 249 8.15 13.32 -9.36
N LEU A 250 7.35 12.30 -9.08
CA LEU A 250 5.99 12.10 -9.60
C LEU A 250 5.86 11.85 -11.12
N ALA A 251 6.87 12.20 -11.93
CA ALA A 251 6.75 12.19 -13.39
C ALA A 251 6.42 10.80 -13.96
N ALA A 252 6.88 9.73 -13.33
CA ALA A 252 6.60 8.38 -13.81
C ALA A 252 5.21 7.85 -13.46
N ALA A 253 4.52 8.48 -12.50
CA ALA A 253 3.17 8.07 -12.10
C ALA A 253 2.19 8.27 -13.27
N THR A 254 2.38 9.34 -14.05
CA THR A 254 1.54 9.76 -15.18
C THR A 254 1.36 8.66 -16.24
N ARG A 255 2.37 7.80 -16.43
CA ARG A 255 2.37 6.71 -17.42
C ARG A 255 1.99 5.36 -16.84
N TRP A 256 2.28 5.13 -15.56
CA TRP A 256 2.14 3.82 -14.93
C TRP A 256 0.73 3.23 -15.02
N VAL A 257 -0.31 4.07 -14.89
CA VAL A 257 -1.71 3.62 -14.99
C VAL A 257 -2.17 3.44 -16.43
N ALA A 258 -1.77 4.33 -17.33
CA ALA A 258 -2.33 4.43 -18.67
C ALA A 258 -2.00 3.21 -19.55
N GLU A 259 -0.88 2.55 -19.28
CA GLU A 259 -0.33 1.50 -20.14
C GLU A 259 -0.95 0.11 -19.93
N VAL A 260 -1.45 -0.21 -18.72
CA VAL A 260 -1.82 -1.60 -18.35
C VAL A 260 -3.23 -1.68 -17.74
N PRO A 261 -4.12 -2.54 -18.27
CA PRO A 261 -5.42 -2.83 -17.64
C PRO A 261 -5.28 -3.25 -16.18
N GLY A 262 -6.26 -2.94 -15.33
CA GLY A 262 -6.20 -3.28 -13.89
C GLY A 262 -5.36 -2.33 -13.03
N SER A 263 -4.53 -1.43 -13.61
CA SER A 263 -3.76 -0.46 -12.82
C SER A 263 -4.63 0.45 -11.97
N THR A 264 -5.73 0.97 -12.53
CA THR A 264 -6.72 1.75 -11.76
C THR A 264 -7.31 0.96 -10.59
N ALA A 265 -7.53 -0.35 -10.78
CA ALA A 265 -8.06 -1.21 -9.73
C ALA A 265 -7.04 -1.40 -8.59
N VAL A 266 -5.74 -1.52 -8.89
CA VAL A 266 -4.69 -1.56 -7.86
C VAL A 266 -4.68 -0.29 -7.02
N VAL A 267 -4.75 0.89 -7.67
CA VAL A 267 -4.74 2.17 -6.95
C VAL A 267 -5.99 2.35 -6.08
N ILE A 268 -7.16 1.99 -6.60
CA ILE A 268 -8.42 2.03 -5.84
C ILE A 268 -8.37 1.05 -4.67
N ALA A 269 -7.94 -0.19 -4.91
CA ALA A 269 -7.82 -1.21 -3.87
C ALA A 269 -6.85 -0.76 -2.76
N SER A 270 -5.74 -0.12 -3.11
CA SER A 270 -4.78 0.44 -2.13
C SER A 270 -5.38 1.51 -1.23
N ILE A 271 -6.22 2.41 -1.75
CA ILE A 271 -6.86 3.44 -0.91
C ILE A 271 -8.00 2.83 -0.11
N ALA A 272 -8.79 1.97 -0.74
CA ALA A 272 -9.94 1.34 -0.13
C ALA A 272 -9.55 0.42 1.03
N SER A 273 -8.46 -0.33 0.92
CA SER A 273 -7.96 -1.19 2.01
C SER A 273 -7.63 -0.39 3.26
N THR A 274 -6.84 0.67 3.13
CA THR A 274 -6.47 1.51 4.28
C THR A 274 -7.67 2.31 4.80
N SER A 275 -8.59 2.71 3.92
CA SER A 275 -9.83 3.38 4.32
C SER A 275 -10.76 2.46 5.09
N PHE A 276 -10.81 1.18 4.74
CA PHE A 276 -11.60 0.17 5.44
C PHE A 276 -11.00 -0.11 6.82
N ASP A 277 -9.70 -0.40 6.89
CA ASP A 277 -8.96 -0.66 8.14
C ASP A 277 -9.10 0.53 9.13
N GLY A 278 -8.93 1.76 8.66
CA GLY A 278 -9.11 2.95 9.51
C GLY A 278 -10.58 3.25 9.90
N ALA A 279 -11.56 2.67 9.20
CA ALA A 279 -12.97 2.91 9.46
C ALA A 279 -13.63 1.84 10.34
N GLU A 280 -13.10 0.62 10.35
CA GLU A 280 -13.65 -0.54 11.06
C GLU A 280 -13.91 -0.26 12.55
N ASP A 281 -12.89 0.23 13.26
CA ASP A 281 -12.98 0.52 14.71
C ASP A 281 -13.68 1.86 15.05
N GLY A 282 -14.01 2.65 14.04
CA GLY A 282 -14.59 3.98 14.20
C GLY A 282 -15.90 4.14 13.44
N ALA A 283 -15.81 4.71 12.23
CA ALA A 283 -16.95 5.10 11.41
C ALA A 283 -17.91 3.95 11.07
N TYR A 284 -17.39 2.72 10.93
CA TYR A 284 -18.18 1.55 10.56
C TYR A 284 -18.68 0.73 11.73
N LYS A 285 -18.15 0.94 12.94
CA LYS A 285 -18.44 0.13 14.13
C LYS A 285 -19.93 -0.13 14.35
N SER A 286 -20.77 0.91 14.37
CA SER A 286 -22.22 0.76 14.56
C SER A 286 -22.89 -0.01 13.41
N GLY A 287 -22.43 0.18 12.17
CA GLY A 287 -22.94 -0.54 11.01
C GLY A 287 -22.55 -2.02 11.03
N LEU A 288 -21.29 -2.31 11.39
CA LEU A 288 -20.77 -3.66 11.58
C LEU A 288 -21.55 -4.39 12.68
N GLU A 289 -21.76 -3.77 13.84
CA GLU A 289 -22.55 -4.34 14.93
C GLU A 289 -24.00 -4.65 14.50
N HIS A 290 -24.63 -3.74 13.74
CA HIS A 290 -26.01 -3.92 13.28
C HIS A 290 -26.14 -5.08 12.29
N VAL A 291 -25.28 -5.13 11.26
CA VAL A 291 -25.30 -6.19 10.26
C VAL A 291 -24.85 -7.52 10.87
N GLY A 292 -23.85 -7.48 11.75
CA GLY A 292 -23.38 -8.64 12.51
C GLY A 292 -24.48 -9.25 13.37
N LYS A 293 -25.29 -8.41 14.04
CA LYS A 293 -26.45 -8.89 14.80
C LYS A 293 -27.46 -9.63 13.91
N TRP A 294 -27.72 -9.16 12.69
CA TRP A 294 -28.62 -9.83 11.76
C TRP A 294 -28.15 -11.24 11.40
N PHE A 295 -26.85 -11.43 11.17
CA PHE A 295 -26.27 -12.76 10.93
C PHE A 295 -26.23 -13.63 12.18
N SER A 296 -25.93 -13.05 13.34
CA SER A 296 -25.96 -13.74 14.63
C SER A 296 -27.37 -14.25 14.96
N ASP A 297 -28.39 -13.42 14.76
CA ASP A 297 -29.80 -13.76 14.96
C ASP A 297 -30.27 -14.85 13.96
N ALA A 298 -29.65 -14.91 12.77
CA ALA A 298 -29.84 -15.97 11.80
C ALA A 298 -29.09 -17.29 12.13
N GLY A 299 -28.38 -17.35 13.27
CA GLY A 299 -27.68 -18.55 13.75
C GLY A 299 -26.27 -18.75 13.18
N VAL A 300 -25.67 -17.73 12.57
CA VAL A 300 -24.28 -17.77 12.10
C VAL A 300 -23.33 -17.67 13.29
N GLY A 301 -22.31 -18.53 13.34
CA GLY A 301 -21.33 -18.54 14.44
C GLY A 301 -20.56 -17.21 14.55
N PRO A 302 -20.12 -16.79 15.76
CA PRO A 302 -19.55 -15.46 16.00
C PRO A 302 -18.40 -15.07 15.06
N LEU A 303 -17.44 -15.98 14.85
CA LEU A 303 -16.29 -15.73 13.97
C LEU A 303 -16.70 -15.59 12.49
N ALA A 304 -17.67 -16.40 12.04
CA ALA A 304 -18.18 -16.31 10.68
C ALA A 304 -18.98 -15.03 10.48
N THR A 305 -19.73 -14.59 11.49
CA THR A 305 -20.46 -13.31 11.50
C THR A 305 -19.52 -12.13 11.32
N ILE A 306 -18.43 -12.06 12.08
CA ILE A 306 -17.40 -11.01 11.94
C ILE A 306 -16.83 -11.03 10.52
N ARG A 307 -16.30 -12.18 10.09
CA ARG A 307 -15.67 -12.32 8.78
C ARG A 307 -16.57 -11.96 7.61
N ILE A 308 -17.85 -12.36 7.65
CA ILE A 308 -18.82 -12.03 6.60
C ILE A 308 -19.12 -10.54 6.61
N THR A 309 -19.36 -9.97 7.78
CA THR A 309 -19.73 -8.57 7.94
C THR A 309 -18.60 -7.65 7.49
N ASP A 310 -17.37 -7.90 7.93
CA ASP A 310 -16.19 -7.13 7.55
C ASP A 310 -15.89 -7.27 6.05
N SER A 311 -16.09 -8.47 5.48
CA SER A 311 -15.96 -8.68 4.03
C SER A 311 -16.96 -7.84 3.24
N ILE A 312 -18.21 -7.75 3.70
CA ILE A 312 -19.24 -6.91 3.07
C ILE A 312 -18.81 -5.44 3.12
N PHE A 313 -18.35 -4.96 4.28
CA PHE A 313 -17.93 -3.58 4.43
C PHE A 313 -16.67 -3.26 3.62
N MET A 314 -15.67 -4.15 3.57
CA MET A 314 -14.50 -3.99 2.72
C MET A 314 -14.88 -3.86 1.24
N ILE A 315 -15.78 -4.73 0.75
CA ILE A 315 -16.30 -4.63 -0.62
C ILE A 315 -17.05 -3.31 -0.81
N ALA A 316 -17.89 -2.91 0.14
CA ALA A 316 -18.62 -1.64 0.10
C ALA A 316 -17.67 -0.45 0.05
N THR A 317 -16.56 -0.45 0.81
CA THR A 317 -15.54 0.59 0.79
C THR A 317 -14.82 0.64 -0.55
N VAL A 318 -14.44 -0.50 -1.14
CA VAL A 318 -13.86 -0.57 -2.49
C VAL A 318 -14.82 0.03 -3.53
N LEU A 319 -16.09 -0.34 -3.48
CA LEU A 319 -17.13 0.18 -4.38
C LEU A 319 -17.39 1.68 -4.16
N ALA A 320 -17.36 2.15 -2.91
CA ALA A 320 -17.53 3.56 -2.57
C ALA A 320 -16.38 4.42 -3.09
N VAL A 321 -15.12 4.02 -2.83
CA VAL A 321 -13.92 4.72 -3.33
C VAL A 321 -13.91 4.71 -4.87
N ALA A 322 -14.20 3.58 -5.49
CA ALA A 322 -14.36 3.49 -6.94
C ALA A 322 -15.48 4.41 -7.45
N GLY A 323 -16.63 4.42 -6.78
CA GLY A 323 -17.79 5.24 -7.12
C GLY A 323 -17.47 6.73 -7.07
N VAL A 324 -16.87 7.21 -5.97
CA VAL A 324 -16.45 8.61 -5.82
C VAL A 324 -15.47 9.01 -6.92
N TYR A 325 -14.47 8.17 -7.21
CA TYR A 325 -13.53 8.41 -8.30
C TYR A 325 -14.23 8.50 -9.67
N LEU A 326 -15.10 7.53 -9.99
CA LEU A 326 -15.81 7.47 -11.25
C LEU A 326 -16.82 8.62 -11.40
N LEU A 327 -17.44 9.08 -10.30
CA LEU A 327 -18.32 10.24 -10.28
C LEU A 327 -17.54 11.52 -10.61
N GLY A 328 -16.36 11.72 -10.01
CA GLY A 328 -15.48 12.84 -10.37
C GLY A 328 -15.08 12.82 -11.85
N VAL A 329 -14.69 11.65 -12.35
CA VAL A 329 -14.36 11.44 -13.77
C VAL A 329 -15.55 11.69 -14.69
N LYS A 330 -16.74 11.23 -14.31
CA LYS A 330 -17.99 11.48 -15.05
C LYS A 330 -18.32 12.97 -15.06
N GLY A 331 -18.12 13.67 -13.95
CA GLY A 331 -18.28 15.11 -13.82
C GLY A 331 -17.40 15.88 -14.81
N MET A 332 -16.15 15.47 -15.01
CA MET A 332 -15.23 16.10 -15.97
C MET A 332 -15.76 16.09 -17.42
N ARG A 333 -16.64 15.14 -17.79
CA ARG A 333 -17.27 15.10 -19.12
C ARG A 333 -18.24 16.24 -19.39
N SER A 334 -18.68 16.97 -18.36
CA SER A 334 -19.49 18.18 -18.52
C SER A 334 -18.70 19.35 -19.14
N VAL A 335 -17.38 19.22 -19.27
CA VAL A 335 -16.52 20.25 -19.86
C VAL A 335 -16.36 20.01 -21.38
N PRO A 336 -16.64 21.00 -22.25
CA PRO A 336 -16.43 20.91 -23.69
C PRO A 336 -15.01 20.51 -24.05
N GLY A 337 -14.88 19.59 -25.00
CA GLY A 337 -13.60 19.01 -25.40
C GLY A 337 -13.11 17.87 -24.50
N ALA A 338 -13.94 17.37 -23.58
CA ALA A 338 -13.59 16.21 -22.76
C ALA A 338 -13.32 14.95 -23.62
N PRO A 339 -12.23 14.23 -23.36
CA PRO A 339 -11.98 12.90 -23.91
C PRO A 339 -13.05 11.86 -23.56
N ALA A 340 -12.93 10.67 -24.14
CA ALA A 340 -13.81 9.55 -23.81
C ALA A 340 -13.70 9.18 -22.32
N PHE A 341 -14.81 8.72 -21.73
CA PHE A 341 -14.86 8.37 -20.29
C PHE A 341 -13.76 7.40 -19.88
N ARG A 342 -13.48 6.38 -20.71
CA ARG A 342 -12.44 5.38 -20.45
C ARG A 342 -11.03 5.97 -20.46
N GLU A 343 -10.79 6.98 -21.29
CA GLU A 343 -9.51 7.68 -21.35
C GLU A 343 -9.33 8.54 -20.10
N LEU A 344 -10.37 9.26 -19.66
CA LEU A 344 -10.32 10.01 -18.41
C LEU A 344 -10.13 9.09 -17.18
N GLN A 345 -10.86 7.97 -17.13
CA GLN A 345 -10.75 6.98 -16.05
C GLN A 345 -9.35 6.37 -15.94
N ARG A 346 -8.67 6.14 -17.06
CA ARG A 346 -7.28 5.64 -17.03
C ARG A 346 -6.29 6.77 -16.81
N GLY A 347 -6.57 7.92 -17.42
CA GLY A 347 -5.71 9.09 -17.44
C GLY A 347 -5.54 9.73 -16.08
N PHE A 348 -6.57 9.71 -15.22
CA PHE A 348 -6.54 10.37 -13.92
C PHE A 348 -6.25 9.44 -12.75
N ALA A 349 -6.25 8.11 -12.87
CA ALA A 349 -6.10 7.28 -11.66
C ALA A 349 -4.72 7.41 -11.00
N HIS A 350 -3.70 7.86 -11.73
CA HIS A 350 -2.37 8.08 -11.17
C HIS A 350 -2.32 9.22 -10.13
N THR A 351 -3.30 10.13 -10.15
CA THR A 351 -3.40 11.23 -9.18
C THR A 351 -3.74 10.73 -7.77
N LEU A 352 -4.26 9.51 -7.67
CA LEU A 352 -4.60 8.84 -6.43
C LEU A 352 -3.38 8.15 -5.79
N ILE A 353 -2.29 7.88 -6.53
CA ILE A 353 -1.09 7.21 -5.99
C ILE A 353 -0.44 7.99 -4.82
N PRO A 354 -0.19 9.31 -4.91
CA PRO A 354 0.35 10.05 -3.75
C PRO A 354 -0.64 10.13 -2.58
N ILE A 355 -1.95 10.08 -2.85
CA ILE A 355 -2.99 10.04 -1.81
C ILE A 355 -2.93 8.68 -1.08
N ALA A 356 -2.81 7.58 -1.82
CA ALA A 356 -2.64 6.25 -1.26
C ALA A 356 -1.40 6.17 -0.35
N LEU A 357 -0.28 6.76 -0.78
CA LEU A 357 0.93 6.83 0.04
C LEU A 357 0.69 7.63 1.32
N ALA A 358 0.03 8.79 1.21
CA ALA A 358 -0.28 9.61 2.36
C ALA A 358 -1.20 8.90 3.36
N TYR A 359 -2.17 8.12 2.89
CA TYR A 359 -3.03 7.30 3.75
C TYR A 359 -2.22 6.23 4.47
N LEU A 360 -1.32 5.54 3.76
CA LEU A 360 -0.41 4.56 4.35
C LEU A 360 0.47 5.19 5.45
N VAL A 361 1.07 6.36 5.18
CA VAL A 361 1.87 7.08 6.18
C VAL A 361 1.00 7.50 7.36
N ALA A 362 -0.16 8.11 7.11
CA ALA A 362 -1.00 8.63 8.16
C ALA A 362 -1.57 7.52 9.07
N HIS A 363 -1.88 6.34 8.54
CA HIS A 363 -2.44 5.25 9.34
C HIS A 363 -1.38 4.42 10.03
N TYR A 364 -0.24 4.16 9.38
CA TYR A 364 0.72 3.17 9.87
C TYR A 364 2.06 3.74 10.35
N PHE A 365 2.28 5.06 10.37
CA PHE A 365 3.58 5.61 10.78
C PHE A 365 3.99 5.21 12.20
N SER A 366 3.11 5.38 13.19
CA SER A 366 3.41 5.02 14.58
C SER A 366 3.60 3.51 14.73
N LEU A 367 2.70 2.72 14.14
CA LEU A 367 2.80 1.27 14.10
C LEU A 367 4.16 0.84 13.55
N PHE A 368 4.54 1.36 12.38
CA PHE A 368 5.82 1.06 11.75
C PHE A 368 6.99 1.38 12.67
N VAL A 369 7.05 2.59 13.25
CA VAL A 369 8.18 2.95 14.12
C VAL A 369 8.28 2.04 15.35
N TYR A 370 7.17 1.75 16.02
CA TYR A 370 7.19 0.91 17.22
C TYR A 370 7.47 -0.57 16.92
N GLN A 371 6.88 -1.09 15.85
CA GLN A 371 7.06 -2.48 15.47
C GLN A 371 8.43 -2.74 14.84
N GLU A 372 9.06 -1.76 14.19
CA GLU A 372 10.45 -1.90 13.76
C GLU A 372 11.43 -1.91 14.94
N GLN A 373 11.10 -1.28 16.08
CA GLN A 373 11.87 -1.48 17.32
C GLN A 373 11.82 -2.94 17.75
N ALA A 374 10.62 -3.55 17.77
CA ALA A 374 10.45 -4.96 18.09
C ALA A 374 11.18 -5.87 17.08
N GLN A 375 10.96 -5.62 15.78
CA GLN A 375 11.51 -6.41 14.68
C GLN A 375 13.02 -6.50 14.74
N PHE A 376 13.71 -5.38 14.98
CA PHE A 376 15.18 -5.31 14.96
C PHE A 376 15.82 -5.43 16.35
N THR A 377 15.04 -5.73 17.39
CA THR A 377 15.55 -6.09 18.71
C THR A 377 15.13 -7.51 19.09
N TYR A 378 14.09 -7.68 19.91
CA TYR A 378 13.76 -8.95 20.51
C TYR A 378 13.24 -9.99 19.51
N LEU A 379 12.52 -9.59 18.45
CA LEU A 379 12.04 -10.54 17.43
C LEU A 379 13.15 -11.08 16.54
N LEU A 380 14.19 -10.28 16.25
CA LEU A 380 15.35 -10.77 15.50
C LEU A 380 16.27 -11.64 16.37
N SER A 381 16.33 -11.35 17.68
CA SER A 381 17.13 -12.10 18.65
C SER A 381 16.50 -13.44 19.03
N ASP A 382 15.17 -13.52 19.13
CA ASP A 382 14.41 -14.76 19.38
C ASP A 382 13.33 -14.97 18.31
N PRO A 383 13.68 -15.39 17.07
CA PRO A 383 12.71 -15.45 15.98
C PRO A 383 11.53 -16.39 16.19
N LEU A 384 11.71 -17.44 16.99
CA LEU A 384 10.64 -18.39 17.32
C LEU A 384 9.79 -17.92 18.52
N GLY A 385 10.24 -16.92 19.27
CA GLY A 385 9.58 -16.45 20.48
C GLY A 385 9.53 -17.50 21.59
N THR A 386 10.44 -18.48 21.57
CA THR A 386 10.47 -19.61 22.52
C THR A 386 11.26 -19.30 23.78
N SER A 387 11.89 -18.12 23.87
CA SER A 387 12.81 -17.70 24.94
C SER A 387 14.02 -18.62 25.13
N THR A 388 14.34 -19.44 24.12
CA THR A 388 15.49 -20.37 24.13
C THR A 388 16.69 -19.85 23.36
N THR A 389 16.53 -18.74 22.65
CA THR A 389 17.53 -18.20 21.74
C THR A 389 17.63 -16.71 21.94
N ASP A 390 18.85 -16.19 21.94
CA ASP A 390 19.14 -14.77 21.97
C ASP A 390 20.33 -14.49 21.05
N LEU A 391 20.05 -14.34 19.75
CA LEU A 391 21.09 -14.26 18.71
C LEU A 391 21.95 -13.00 18.83
N PHE A 392 21.40 -11.90 19.37
CA PHE A 392 22.08 -10.60 19.44
C PHE A 392 22.16 -10.00 20.84
N GLY A 393 21.72 -10.70 21.88
CA GLY A 393 21.74 -10.18 23.25
C GLY A 393 20.58 -9.22 23.56
N THR A 394 19.52 -9.23 22.75
CA THR A 394 18.42 -8.25 22.81
C THR A 394 17.04 -8.88 22.95
N ALA A 395 16.95 -10.18 23.24
CA ALA A 395 15.68 -10.89 23.42
C ALA A 395 14.80 -10.34 24.56
N GLU A 396 15.39 -9.68 25.56
CA GLU A 396 14.67 -9.07 26.70
C GLU A 396 14.28 -7.60 26.47
N TYR A 397 14.57 -7.04 25.29
CA TYR A 397 14.24 -5.65 25.00
C TYR A 397 12.73 -5.48 24.81
N GLY A 398 12.22 -4.27 25.06
CA GLY A 398 10.83 -3.91 24.85
C GLY A 398 10.69 -2.73 23.88
N ILE A 399 9.46 -2.45 23.48
CA ILE A 399 9.13 -1.27 22.69
C ILE A 399 9.14 -0.04 23.60
N ASP A 400 9.91 0.99 23.24
CA ASP A 400 9.86 2.29 23.88
C ASP A 400 8.76 3.15 23.24
N PHE A 401 7.57 3.14 23.85
CA PHE A 401 6.45 3.96 23.43
C PHE A 401 6.68 5.47 23.66
N SER A 402 7.66 5.86 24.48
CA SER A 402 8.01 7.25 24.74
C SER A 402 8.93 7.86 23.67
N ALA A 403 9.49 7.03 22.78
CA ALA A 403 10.38 7.46 21.70
C ALA A 403 9.74 8.47 20.73
N LEU A 404 8.41 8.44 20.58
CA LEU A 404 7.64 9.41 19.81
C LEU A 404 6.56 10.06 20.68
N GLY A 405 6.60 11.38 20.81
CA GLY A 405 5.50 12.11 21.45
C GLY A 405 4.25 12.14 20.56
N SER A 406 3.06 12.10 21.16
CA SER A 406 1.77 12.10 20.44
C SER A 406 1.62 13.28 19.47
N ASN A 407 2.17 14.45 19.83
CA ASN A 407 2.17 15.63 18.96
C ASN A 407 2.96 15.39 17.66
N LEU A 408 4.12 14.71 17.74
CA LEU A 408 4.94 14.42 16.56
C LEU A 408 4.23 13.44 15.63
N ILE A 409 3.62 12.39 16.18
CA ILE A 409 2.81 11.43 15.40
C ILE A 409 1.71 12.21 14.66
N TRP A 410 0.95 13.03 15.39
CA TRP A 410 -0.09 13.86 14.81
C TRP A 410 0.43 14.78 13.68
N TYR A 411 1.54 15.50 13.89
CA TYR A 411 2.12 16.37 12.86
C TYR A 411 2.53 15.59 11.61
N VAL A 412 3.11 14.38 11.76
CA VAL A 412 3.49 13.52 10.64
C VAL A 412 2.26 13.05 9.87
N GLN A 413 1.22 12.59 10.56
CA GLN A 413 -0.04 12.13 9.94
C GLN A 413 -0.70 13.25 9.14
N VAL A 414 -0.82 14.44 9.74
CA VAL A 414 -1.37 15.64 9.11
C VAL A 414 -0.55 16.08 7.90
N ALA A 415 0.77 16.20 8.07
CA ALA A 415 1.66 16.63 7.00
C ALA A 415 1.60 15.65 5.81
N ALA A 416 1.59 14.35 6.09
CA ALA A 416 1.45 13.32 5.07
C ALA A 416 0.15 13.49 4.28
N LEU A 417 -0.99 13.64 4.95
CA LEU A 417 -2.29 13.84 4.29
C LEU A 417 -2.30 15.10 3.41
N ILE A 418 -1.87 16.24 3.94
CA ILE A 418 -1.86 17.50 3.18
C ILE A 418 -0.94 17.37 1.96
N VAL A 419 0.29 16.90 2.15
CA VAL A 419 1.26 16.75 1.07
C VAL A 419 0.75 15.79 0.00
N GLY A 420 0.23 14.62 0.38
CA GLY A 420 -0.31 13.64 -0.56
C GLY A 420 -1.43 14.19 -1.44
N HIS A 421 -2.36 14.93 -0.86
CA HIS A 421 -3.46 15.54 -1.61
C HIS A 421 -2.99 16.69 -2.50
N VAL A 422 -2.07 17.54 -2.05
CA VAL A 422 -1.49 18.60 -2.88
C VAL A 422 -0.71 18.01 -4.07
N LEU A 423 0.05 16.93 -3.85
CA LEU A 423 0.75 16.22 -4.92
C LEU A 423 -0.25 15.56 -5.89
N GLY A 424 -1.31 14.94 -5.38
CA GLY A 424 -2.39 14.38 -6.20
C GLY A 424 -3.07 15.45 -7.05
N LEU A 425 -3.36 16.61 -6.47
CA LEU A 425 -3.97 17.75 -7.16
C LEU A 425 -3.03 18.32 -8.23
N THR A 426 -1.74 18.38 -7.94
CA THR A 426 -0.72 18.81 -8.89
C THR A 426 -0.69 17.88 -10.11
N LEU A 427 -0.70 16.56 -9.89
CA LEU A 427 -0.77 15.57 -10.97
C LEU A 427 -2.08 15.66 -11.77
N ALA A 428 -3.20 15.91 -11.08
CA ALA A 428 -4.50 16.06 -11.72
C ALA A 428 -4.54 17.30 -12.63
N HIS A 429 -4.02 18.42 -12.14
CA HIS A 429 -3.93 19.66 -12.92
C HIS A 429 -3.00 19.51 -14.12
N ASP A 430 -1.83 18.88 -13.93
CA ASP A 430 -0.89 18.62 -15.01
C ASP A 430 -1.53 17.78 -16.12
N ARG A 431 -2.21 16.69 -15.75
CA ARG A 431 -2.95 15.83 -16.69
C ARG A 431 -4.12 16.56 -17.37
N ALA A 432 -4.81 17.46 -16.68
CA ALA A 432 -5.89 18.23 -17.29
C ALA A 432 -5.39 19.14 -18.42
N LEU A 433 -4.20 19.73 -18.27
CA LEU A 433 -3.57 20.56 -19.31
C LEU A 433 -3.17 19.77 -20.56
N VAL A 434 -3.09 18.43 -20.48
CA VAL A 434 -2.85 17.55 -21.62
C VAL A 434 -4.12 17.36 -22.44
N TYR A 435 -5.26 17.18 -21.77
CA TYR A 435 -6.54 16.93 -22.44
C TYR A 435 -7.22 18.20 -22.91
N TRP A 436 -7.08 19.31 -22.18
CA TRP A 436 -7.63 20.61 -22.54
C TRP A 436 -6.51 21.61 -22.81
N SER A 437 -6.37 22.02 -24.08
CA SER A 437 -5.39 23.03 -24.50
C SER A 437 -5.69 24.44 -23.97
N ASP A 438 -6.96 24.74 -23.68
CA ASP A 438 -7.38 25.97 -23.02
C ASP A 438 -7.30 25.80 -21.49
N TYR A 439 -6.42 26.59 -20.86
CA TYR A 439 -6.20 26.56 -19.41
C TYR A 439 -7.50 26.78 -18.61
N ARG A 440 -8.45 27.58 -19.11
CA ARG A 440 -9.72 27.85 -18.41
C ARG A 440 -10.59 26.60 -18.37
N ARG A 441 -10.60 25.82 -19.45
CA ARG A 441 -11.33 24.55 -19.52
C ARG A 441 -10.64 23.47 -18.70
N ALA A 442 -9.31 23.43 -18.71
CA ALA A 442 -8.53 22.57 -17.82
C ALA A 442 -8.90 22.85 -16.36
N SER A 443 -8.81 24.10 -15.88
CA SER A 443 -9.18 24.47 -14.51
C SER A 443 -10.65 24.16 -14.17
N ARG A 444 -11.58 24.35 -15.12
CA ARG A 444 -13.00 24.02 -14.89
C ARG A 444 -13.24 22.51 -14.74
N SER A 445 -12.50 21.68 -15.47
CA SER A 445 -12.55 20.22 -15.30
C SER A 445 -12.12 19.81 -13.89
N GLN A 446 -11.14 20.55 -13.34
CA GLN A 446 -10.59 20.28 -12.03
C GLN A 446 -11.53 20.63 -10.87
N TYR A 447 -12.61 21.39 -11.04
CA TYR A 447 -13.60 21.58 -9.97
C TYR A 447 -14.24 20.27 -9.50
N TRP A 448 -14.47 19.33 -10.44
CA TRP A 448 -14.98 18.00 -10.10
C TRP A 448 -13.95 17.17 -9.35
N MET A 449 -12.68 17.26 -9.74
CA MET A 449 -11.59 16.56 -9.05
C MET A 449 -11.32 17.16 -7.67
N LEU A 450 -11.38 18.49 -7.54
CA LEU A 450 -11.27 19.19 -6.26
C LEU A 450 -12.39 18.77 -5.32
N ALA A 451 -13.63 18.68 -5.80
CA ALA A 451 -14.76 18.20 -5.00
C ALA A 451 -14.51 16.76 -4.49
N VAL A 452 -14.02 15.87 -5.36
CA VAL A 452 -13.63 14.50 -4.97
C VAL A 452 -12.50 14.49 -3.95
N MET A 453 -11.45 15.30 -4.15
CA MET A 453 -10.31 15.38 -3.24
C MET A 453 -10.70 15.95 -1.88
N VAL A 454 -11.55 16.98 -1.85
CA VAL A 454 -12.09 17.53 -0.60
C VAL A 454 -12.95 16.49 0.10
N ALA A 455 -13.79 15.75 -0.63
CA ALA A 455 -14.58 14.66 -0.05
C ALA A 455 -13.68 13.57 0.57
N PHE A 456 -12.65 13.11 -0.14
CA PHE A 456 -11.68 12.16 0.42
C PHE A 456 -10.89 12.72 1.60
N THR A 457 -10.52 14.01 1.56
CA THR A 457 -9.81 14.64 2.68
C THR A 457 -10.72 14.69 3.89
N CYS A 458 -11.92 15.26 3.77
CA CYS A 458 -12.89 15.32 4.85
C CYS A 458 -13.20 13.93 5.42
N PHE A 459 -13.35 12.92 4.55
CA PHE A 459 -13.54 11.54 4.98
C PHE A 459 -12.33 10.99 5.73
N GLY A 460 -11.11 11.10 5.20
CA GLY A 460 -9.90 10.64 5.88
C GLY A 460 -9.67 11.34 7.23
N LEU A 461 -10.03 12.62 7.35
CA LEU A 461 -9.96 13.36 8.60
C LEU A 461 -11.03 12.95 9.60
N TYR A 462 -12.23 12.65 9.10
CA TYR A 462 -13.27 12.05 9.91
C TYR A 462 -12.83 10.69 10.45
N LEU A 463 -12.20 9.84 9.62
CA LEU A 463 -11.64 8.56 10.06
C LEU A 463 -10.58 8.74 11.14
N LEU A 464 -9.65 9.68 10.99
CA LEU A 464 -8.68 9.99 12.04
C LEU A 464 -9.33 10.52 13.33
N SER A 465 -10.39 11.33 13.20
CA SER A 465 -11.09 11.91 14.34
C SER A 465 -11.91 10.89 15.12
N VAL A 466 -12.51 9.90 14.44
CA VAL A 466 -13.34 8.88 15.08
C VAL A 466 -12.50 7.67 15.50
N GLY A 467 -11.46 7.34 14.73
CA GLY A 467 -10.48 6.32 15.10
C GLY A 467 -9.64 6.72 16.30
N GLY A 468 -9.53 8.01 16.64
CA GLY A 468 -8.86 8.49 17.86
C GLY A 468 -9.78 8.73 19.07
N ALA A 469 -11.10 8.56 18.94
CA ALA A 469 -12.10 8.94 19.95
C ALA A 469 -12.47 7.82 20.94
#